data_AF-A0A7X7NXR1-F1
#
_entry.id   AF-A0A7X7NXR1-F1
#
_cell.length_a   1.000
_cell.length_b   1.000
_cell.length_c   1.000
_cell.angle_alpha   90.00
_cell.angle_beta   90.00
_cell.angle_gamma   90.00
#
_symmetry.space_group_name_H-M   'P 1'
#
loop_
_entity.id
_entity.type
_entity.pdbx_description
1 polymer ?
#
loop_
_entity_poly.entity_id
_entity_poly.type
_entity_poly.pdbx_seq_one_letter_code
_entity_poly.pdbx_strand_id
1 'polypeptide(L)' 'MEKGTVYLIGAGPGDPGLLTLKGKKLLEKCDVVIYDRLISGEILSLANPE' A
#
# COMPACT_ATOMS: atom_id res chain seq x y z
N MET A 1 -12.56 6.17 0.49
CA MET A 1 -11.85 6.44 1.76
C MET A 1 -12.37 7.75 2.29
N GLU A 2 -12.43 7.93 3.61
CA GLU A 2 -12.78 9.22 4.21
C GLU A 2 -11.56 10.15 4.13
N LYS A 3 -11.79 11.44 3.86
CA LYS A 3 -10.69 12.41 3.72
C LYS A 3 -10.02 12.65 5.06
N GLY A 4 -8.69 12.69 5.07
CA GLY A 4 -7.90 12.90 6.29
C GLY A 4 -7.74 11.64 7.16
N THR A 5 -8.19 10.48 6.71
CA THR A 5 -7.97 9.22 7.42
C THR A 5 -6.62 8.60 7.07
N VAL A 6 -5.90 8.14 8.08
CA VAL A 6 -4.64 7.39 7.95
C VAL A 6 -4.90 5.90 8.16
N TYR A 7 -4.37 5.07 7.28
CA TYR A 7 -4.41 3.62 7.41
C TYR A 7 -2.99 3.08 7.56
N LEU A 8 -2.76 2.31 8.64
CA LEU A 8 -1.54 1.52 8.78
C LEU A 8 -1.80 0.12 8.21
N ILE A 9 -1.06 -0.24 7.17
CA ILE A 9 -1.18 -1.53 6.50
C ILE A 9 0.16 -2.29 6.60
N GLY A 10 0.09 -3.59 6.85
CA GLY A 10 1.26 -4.46 6.72
C GLY A 10 1.45 -4.86 5.26
N ALA A 11 2.66 -4.63 4.73
CA ALA A 11 3.01 -4.96 3.36
C ALA A 11 3.30 -6.46 3.14
N GLY A 12 3.49 -7.22 4.22
CA GLY A 12 3.99 -8.59 4.15
C GLY A 12 5.51 -8.64 3.92
N PRO A 13 6.07 -9.82 3.59
CA PRO A 13 7.51 -10.03 3.51
C PRO A 13 8.14 -9.63 2.16
N GLY A 14 7.36 -9.11 1.21
CA GLY A 14 7.85 -8.57 -0.07
C GLY A 14 7.11 -9.07 -1.30
N ASP A 15 6.53 -10.27 -1.25
CA ASP A 15 5.69 -10.83 -2.34
C ASP A 15 4.33 -10.10 -2.39
N PRO A 16 3.96 -9.45 -3.50
CA PRO A 16 2.67 -8.78 -3.66
C PRO A 16 1.46 -9.67 -3.44
N GLY A 17 1.56 -10.98 -3.70
CA GLY A 17 0.52 -11.97 -3.47
C GLY A 17 0.20 -12.21 -1.99
N LEU A 18 1.10 -11.79 -1.09
CA LEU A 18 0.91 -11.88 0.36
C LEU A 18 0.31 -10.59 0.97
N LEU A 19 0.11 -9.55 0.15
CA LEU A 19 -0.61 -8.36 0.59
C LEU A 19 -2.09 -8.71 0.80
N THR A 20 -2.67 -8.26 1.91
CA THR A 20 -4.11 -8.47 2.15
C THR A 20 -4.94 -7.76 1.08
N LEU A 21 -6.09 -8.34 0.71
CA LEU A 21 -7.01 -7.73 -0.26
C LEU A 21 -7.46 -6.32 0.17
N LYS A 22 -7.56 -6.05 1.48
CA LYS A 22 -7.89 -4.72 2.01
C LYS A 22 -6.71 -3.76 1.86
N GLY A 23 -5.48 -4.21 2.16
CA GLY A 23 -4.27 -3.41 1.99
C GLY A 23 -4.06 -2.99 0.55
N LYS A 24 -4.18 -3.92 -0.39
CA LYS A 24 -4.11 -3.65 -1.84
C LYS A 24 -5.12 -2.58 -2.27
N LYS A 25 -6.40 -2.75 -1.91
CA LYS A 25 -7.47 -1.78 -2.26
C LYS A 25 -7.25 -0.38 -1.66
N LEU A 26 -6.58 -0.28 -0.52
CA LEU A 26 -6.22 1.00 0.09
C LEU A 26 -5.04 1.63 -0.65
N LEU A 27 -4.01 0.84 -0.96
CA LEU A 27 -2.81 1.28 -1.68
C LEU A 27 -3.12 1.77 -3.10
N GLU A 28 -4.03 1.09 -3.80
CA GLU A 28 -4.51 1.49 -5.15
C GLU A 28 -5.32 2.80 -5.16
N LYS A 29 -5.75 3.32 -4.00
CA LYS A 29 -6.69 4.45 -3.88
C LYS A 29 -6.20 5.59 -3.01
N CYS A 30 -5.10 5.43 -2.30
CA CYS A 30 -4.58 6.48 -1.43
C CYS A 30 -3.91 7.57 -2.27
N ASP A 31 -4.09 8.82 -1.84
CA ASP A 31 -3.45 9.98 -2.47
C ASP A 31 -1.96 10.09 -2.09
N VAL A 32 -1.57 9.55 -0.92
CA VAL A 32 -0.20 9.62 -0.39
C VAL A 32 0.19 8.29 0.25
N VAL A 33 1.39 7.79 -0.08
CA VAL A 33 2.00 6.60 0.51
C VAL A 33 3.24 6.99 1.30
N ILE A 34 3.28 6.63 2.58
CA ILE A 34 4.47 6.72 3.43
C ILE A 34 4.91 5.30 3.76
N TYR A 35 6.17 4.99 3.52
CA TYR A 35 6.73 3.65 3.65
C TYR A 35 8.18 3.67 4.14
N ASP A 36 8.68 2.52 4.61
CA ASP A 36 10.07 2.35 5.04
C ASP A 36 10.89 1.52 4.04
N ARG A 37 12.20 1.39 4.29
CA ARG A 37 13.15 0.74 3.37
C ARG A 37 12.85 -0.73 3.07
N LEU A 38 12.08 -1.44 3.89
CA LEU A 38 11.84 -2.88 3.75
C LEU A 38 10.79 -3.21 2.68
N ILE A 39 10.09 -2.21 2.13
CA ILE A 39 9.09 -2.42 1.09
C ILE A 39 9.74 -2.88 -0.23
N SER A 40 9.10 -3.81 -0.93
CA SER A 40 9.51 -4.17 -2.29
C SER A 40 8.98 -3.16 -3.32
N GLY A 41 9.73 -2.96 -4.40
CA GLY A 41 9.30 -2.10 -5.51
C GLY A 41 8.03 -2.61 -6.19
N GLU A 42 7.82 -3.92 -6.21
CA GLU A 42 6.61 -4.54 -6.76
C GLU A 42 5.36 -4.16 -5.95
N ILE A 43 5.44 -4.10 -4.62
CA ILE A 43 4.32 -3.63 -3.81
C ILE A 43 4.07 -2.14 -4.06
N LEU A 44 5.12 -1.32 -4.14
CA LEU A 44 4.99 0.11 -4.46
C LEU A 44 4.37 0.34 -5.84
N SER A 45 4.59 -0.56 -6.81
CA SER A 45 3.98 -0.46 -8.14
C SER A 45 2.45 -0.61 -8.16
N LEU A 46 1.86 -1.08 -7.05
CA LEU A 46 0.41 -1.13 -6.86
C LEU A 46 -0.19 0.20 -6.37
N ALA A 47 0.64 1.15 -5.95
CA ALA A 47 0.18 2.46 -5.51
C ALA A 47 -0.43 3.24 -6.67
N ASN A 48 -1.38 4.12 -6.37
CA ASN A 48 -1.94 5.03 -7.36
C ASN A 48 -0.82 5.85 -8.03
N PRO A 49 -0.66 5.80 -9.37
CA PRO A 49 0.39 6.53 -10.08
C PRO A 49 0.08 8.02 -10.31
N GLU A 50 -1.16 8.47 -10.03
CA GLU A 50 -1.60 9.86 -10.15
C GLU A 50 -1.34 10.70 -8.89
#